data_AF-A0A6N7FKM0-F1
#
_entry.id   AF-A0A6N7FKM0-F1
#
_cell.length_a   1.000
_cell.length_b   1.000
_cell.length_c   1.000
_cell.angle_alpha   90.00
_cell.angle_beta   90.00
_cell.angle_gamma   90.00
#
_symmetry.space_group_name_H-M   'P 1'
#
loop_
_entity.id
_entity.type
_entity.pdbx_description
1 polymer ?
#
loop_
_entity_poly.entity_id
_entity_poly.type
_entity_poly.pdbx_seq_one_letter_code
_entity_poly.pdbx_strand_id
1 'polypeptide(L)'
;NIEDQISIRREVCGPTDYDIWDKPSWECSPPVARPGRSMHERGLAVDFTGPNGDLVRTRESPTFKWLAANAARFGFYNLPSEPWHWSTTGT
;
A
#
# COMPACT_ATOMS: atom_id res chain seq x y z
N ASN A 1 -0.25 11.80 2.94
CA ASN A 1 0.94 12.53 3.46
C ASN A 1 1.32 11.91 4.82
N ILE A 2 2.36 12.40 5.52
CA ILE A 2 2.78 11.77 6.79
C ILE A 2 1.72 11.83 7.90
N GLU A 3 0.91 12.90 7.94
CA GLU A 3 -0.17 13.05 8.92
C GLU A 3 -1.26 12.01 8.71
N ASP A 4 -1.61 11.70 7.46
CA ASP A 4 -2.57 10.64 7.14
C ASP A 4 -2.06 9.28 7.64
N GLN A 5 -0.76 9.02 7.48
CA GLN A 5 -0.12 7.77 7.91
C GLN A 5 -0.13 7.64 9.45
N ILE A 6 0.15 8.72 10.17
CA ILE A 6 0.07 8.78 11.63
C ILE A 6 -1.38 8.53 12.08
N SER A 7 -2.34 9.18 11.43
CA SER A 7 -3.77 9.08 11.76
C SER A 7 -4.28 7.65 11.64
N ILE A 8 -4.02 7.00 10.50
CA ILE A 8 -4.51 5.62 10.29
C ILE A 8 -3.82 4.62 11.21
N ARG A 9 -2.54 4.82 11.57
CA ARG A 9 -1.87 3.97 12.57
C ARG A 9 -2.47 4.12 13.96
N ARG A 10 -2.85 5.34 14.36
CA ARG A 10 -3.58 5.54 15.63
C ARG A 10 -4.86 4.72 15.69
N GLU A 11 -5.56 4.61 14.56
CA GLU A 11 -6.81 3.85 14.43
C GLU A 11 -6.58 2.33 14.43
N VAL A 12 -5.65 1.84 13.61
CA VAL A 12 -5.54 0.39 13.30
C VAL A 12 -4.39 -0.33 14.02
N CYS A 13 -3.44 0.43 14.58
CA CYS A 13 -2.31 -0.08 15.36
C CYS A 13 -2.49 0.21 16.85
N GLY A 14 -3.03 1.38 17.22
CA GLY A 14 -3.22 1.82 18.60
C GLY A 14 -2.67 3.22 18.87
N PRO A 15 -2.96 3.82 20.04
CA PRO A 15 -2.75 5.25 20.27
C PRO A 15 -1.36 5.63 20.82
N THR A 16 -0.54 4.67 21.25
CA THR A 16 0.76 4.98 21.89
C THR A 16 1.82 5.35 20.86
N ASP A 17 2.89 6.02 21.30
CA ASP A 17 4.03 6.30 20.42
C ASP A 17 4.63 5.02 19.85
N TYR A 18 4.69 3.94 20.64
CA TYR A 18 5.08 2.62 20.14
C TYR A 18 4.18 2.15 19.00
N ASP A 19 2.85 2.24 19.16
CA ASP A 19 1.90 1.81 18.14
C ASP A 19 2.06 2.61 16.84
N ILE A 20 2.33 3.90 16.94
CA ILE A 20 2.45 4.82 15.81
C ILE A 20 3.80 4.68 15.10
N TRP A 21 4.91 4.61 15.83
CA TRP A 21 6.25 4.73 15.25
C TRP A 21 6.97 3.40 15.07
N ASP A 22 6.72 2.43 15.95
CA ASP A 22 7.57 1.24 16.09
C ASP A 22 6.84 -0.09 15.90
N LYS A 23 5.54 -0.18 16.17
CA LYS A 23 4.80 -1.44 16.02
C LYS A 23 4.96 -1.99 14.60
N PRO A 24 5.35 -3.26 14.42
CA PRO A 24 5.45 -3.84 13.09
C PRO A 24 4.14 -3.76 12.31
N SER A 25 4.20 -3.49 11.00
CA SER A 25 3.00 -3.29 10.17
C SER A 25 2.04 -4.46 10.19
N TRP A 26 2.53 -5.70 10.27
CA TRP A 26 1.72 -6.92 10.31
C TRP A 26 0.99 -7.14 11.65
N GLU A 27 1.30 -6.35 12.69
CA GLU A 27 0.58 -6.38 13.98
C GLU A 27 -0.58 -5.37 14.02
N CYS A 28 -0.72 -4.52 13.00
CA CYS A 28 -1.89 -3.66 12.83
C CYS A 28 -3.00 -4.39 12.05
N SER A 29 -4.25 -3.98 12.23
CA SER A 29 -5.39 -4.59 11.54
C SER A 29 -6.31 -3.54 10.91
N PRO A 30 -6.26 -3.31 9.57
CA PRO A 30 -5.37 -3.96 8.60
C PRO A 30 -3.89 -3.55 8.75
N PRO A 31 -2.95 -4.25 8.07
CA PRO A 31 -1.55 -3.84 8.04
C PRO A 31 -1.35 -2.47 7.42
N VAL A 32 -0.49 -1.66 8.05
CA VAL A 32 -0.22 -0.28 7.62
C VAL A 32 1.26 0.03 7.80
N ALA A 33 1.90 0.66 6.81
CA ALA A 33 3.31 1.04 6.88
C ALA A 33 3.60 2.00 8.05
N ARG A 34 4.82 1.99 8.60
CA ARG A 34 5.25 2.99 9.59
C ARG A 34 5.33 4.39 8.93
N PRO A 35 5.16 5.49 9.68
CA PRO A 35 5.27 6.84 9.12
C PRO A 35 6.65 7.08 8.49
N GLY A 36 6.68 7.80 7.37
CA GLY A 36 7.88 8.07 6.57
C GLY A 36 8.39 6.88 5.72
N ARG A 37 7.77 5.71 5.85
CA ARG A 37 8.14 4.49 5.12
C ARG A 37 7.18 4.16 3.96
N SER A 38 6.01 4.79 3.89
CA SER A 38 5.04 4.54 2.83
C SER A 38 5.39 5.33 1.56
N MET A 39 5.35 4.69 0.41
CA MET A 39 5.54 5.37 -0.88
C MET A 39 4.34 6.26 -1.24
N HIS A 40 3.17 6.02 -0.66
CA HIS A 40 2.00 6.91 -0.77
C HIS A 40 2.26 8.27 -0.11
N GLU A 41 3.03 8.33 0.97
CA GLU A 41 3.41 9.60 1.62
C GLU A 41 4.24 10.50 0.70
N ARG A 42 4.93 9.88 -0.27
CA ARG A 42 5.84 10.54 -1.21
C ARG A 42 5.19 10.85 -2.55
N GLY A 43 3.94 10.42 -2.78
CA GLY A 43 3.28 10.50 -4.09
C GLY A 43 3.91 9.57 -5.14
N LEU A 44 4.50 8.46 -4.71
CA LEU A 44 5.24 7.51 -5.56
C LEU A 44 4.62 6.10 -5.58
N ALA A 45 3.40 5.97 -5.07
CA ALA A 45 2.61 4.74 -5.12
C ALA A 45 1.16 5.03 -5.50
N VAL A 46 0.49 3.99 -6.02
CA VAL A 46 -0.91 3.99 -6.42
C VAL A 46 -1.53 2.65 -6.03
N ASP A 47 -2.71 2.70 -5.42
CA ASP A 47 -3.55 1.51 -5.20
C ASP A 47 -4.62 1.47 -6.30
N PHE A 48 -4.61 0.41 -7.10
CA PHE A 48 -5.50 0.26 -8.24
C PHE A 48 -6.80 -0.47 -7.88
N THR A 49 -7.90 0.00 -8.47
CA THR A 49 -9.21 -0.64 -8.45
C THR A 49 -9.52 -1.33 -9.78
N GLY A 50 -10.36 -2.35 -9.73
CA GLY A 50 -10.89 -3.05 -10.90
C GLY A 50 -12.06 -2.30 -11.56
N PRO A 51 -12.62 -2.85 -12.65
CA PRO A 51 -13.71 -2.20 -13.41
C PRO A 51 -14.97 -1.87 -12.58
N ASN A 52 -15.20 -2.61 -11.50
CA ASN A 52 -16.35 -2.40 -10.61
C ASN A 52 -16.06 -1.43 -9.46
N GLY A 53 -14.87 -0.82 -9.41
CA GLY A 53 -14.45 0.07 -8.33
C GLY A 53 -13.85 -0.63 -7.11
N ASP A 54 -13.89 -1.97 -7.04
CA ASP A 54 -13.26 -2.73 -5.97
C ASP A 54 -11.74 -2.74 -6.06
N LEU A 55 -11.04 -2.74 -4.92
CA LEU A 55 -9.58 -2.96 -4.88
C LEU A 55 -9.20 -4.26 -5.61
N VAL A 56 -8.10 -4.21 -6.35
CA VAL A 56 -7.54 -5.39 -7.03
C VAL A 56 -6.96 -6.36 -6.01
N ARG A 57 -7.79 -7.28 -5.48
CA ARG A 57 -7.40 -8.21 -4.41
C ARG A 57 -6.73 -9.50 -4.87
N THR A 58 -6.79 -9.80 -6.16
CA THR A 58 -6.38 -11.10 -6.72
C THR A 58 -5.52 -10.90 -7.97
N ARG A 59 -4.51 -11.77 -8.10
CA ARG A 59 -3.61 -11.79 -9.27
C ARG A 59 -4.28 -12.34 -10.53
N GLU A 60 -5.40 -13.02 -10.35
CA GLU A 60 -6.20 -13.60 -11.41
C GLU A 60 -7.04 -12.53 -12.14
N SER A 61 -7.23 -11.36 -11.53
CA SER A 61 -8.01 -10.26 -12.09
C SER A 61 -7.42 -9.75 -13.42
N PRO A 62 -8.28 -9.33 -14.37
CA PRO A 62 -7.80 -8.71 -15.62
C PRO A 62 -6.92 -7.48 -15.39
N THR A 63 -7.27 -6.63 -14.43
CA THR A 63 -6.48 -5.44 -14.08
C THR A 63 -5.08 -5.80 -13.59
N PHE A 64 -4.96 -6.75 -12.65
CA PHE A 64 -3.65 -7.19 -12.18
C PHE A 64 -2.80 -7.75 -13.32
N LYS A 65 -3.36 -8.62 -14.15
CA LYS A 65 -2.64 -9.23 -15.28
C LYS A 65 -2.11 -8.18 -16.26
N TRP A 66 -2.91 -7.16 -16.55
CA TRP A 66 -2.46 -6.06 -17.40
C TRP A 66 -1.32 -5.26 -16.76
N LEU A 67 -1.46 -4.90 -15.47
CA LEU A 67 -0.43 -4.17 -14.74
C LEU A 67 0.87 -4.99 -14.64
N ALA A 68 0.79 -6.28 -14.32
CA ALA A 68 1.95 -7.17 -14.27
C ALA A 68 2.71 -7.26 -15.60
N ALA A 69 2.00 -7.21 -16.73
CA ALA A 69 2.61 -7.24 -18.05
C ALA A 69 3.16 -5.87 -18.51
N ASN A 70 2.69 -4.75 -17.95
CA ASN A 70 2.92 -3.41 -18.54
C ASN A 70 3.49 -2.36 -17.59
N ALA A 71 3.22 -2.41 -16.29
CA ALA A 71 3.49 -1.34 -15.34
C ALA A 71 4.98 -0.95 -15.26
N ALA A 72 5.88 -1.92 -15.43
CA ALA A 72 7.33 -1.67 -15.43
C ALA A 72 7.77 -0.71 -16.55
N ARG A 73 7.06 -0.67 -17.68
CA ARG A 73 7.30 0.28 -18.78
C ARG A 73 7.04 1.74 -18.37
N PHE A 74 6.28 1.92 -17.29
CA PHE A 74 5.91 3.20 -16.70
C PHE A 74 6.60 3.43 -15.34
N GLY A 75 7.57 2.59 -14.97
CA GLY A 75 8.32 2.73 -13.72
C GLY A 75 7.58 2.28 -12.47
N PHE A 76 6.55 1.45 -12.59
CA PHE A 76 5.78 0.91 -11.46
C PHE A 76 5.99 -0.61 -11.29
N TYR A 77 6.11 -1.04 -10.04
CA TYR A 77 6.36 -2.41 -9.62
C TYR A 77 5.42 -2.79 -8.48
N ASN A 78 4.94 -4.03 -8.47
CA ASN A 78 3.98 -4.51 -7.48
C ASN A 78 4.65 -4.86 -6.15
N LEU A 79 4.02 -4.48 -5.04
CA LEU A 79 4.31 -5.04 -3.73
C LEU A 79 3.70 -6.45 -3.62
N PRO A 80 4.49 -7.53 -3.41
CA PRO A 80 3.97 -8.89 -3.47
C PRO A 80 2.89 -9.25 -2.44
N SER A 81 2.82 -8.57 -1.30
CA SER A 81 1.75 -8.81 -0.32
C SER A 81 0.42 -8.16 -0.71
N GLU A 82 0.41 -7.20 -1.64
CA GLU A 82 -0.73 -6.35 -1.94
C GLU A 82 -0.94 -6.23 -3.46
N PRO A 83 -1.79 -7.07 -4.08
CA PRO A 83 -1.96 -7.07 -5.53
C PRO A 83 -2.46 -5.74 -6.12
N TRP A 84 -3.14 -4.92 -5.32
CA TRP A 84 -3.58 -3.58 -5.70
C TRP A 84 -2.48 -2.53 -5.68
N HIS A 85 -1.39 -2.75 -4.93
CA HIS A 85 -0.39 -1.74 -4.64
C HIS A 85 0.77 -1.77 -5.64
N TRP A 86 1.04 -0.61 -6.25
CA TRP A 86 2.12 -0.43 -7.21
C TRP A 86 2.89 0.85 -6.90
N SER A 87 4.21 0.76 -6.82
CA SER A 87 5.10 1.89 -6.50
C SER A 87 6.33 1.91 -7.39
N THR A 88 7.13 2.98 -7.29
CA THR A 88 8.39 3.08 -8.03
C THR A 88 9.47 2.11 -7.54
N THR A 89 9.25 1.42 -6.41
CA THR A 89 10.22 0.50 -5.79
C THR A 89 9.72 -0.94 -5.67
N GLY A 90 8.40 -1.16 -5.65
CA GLY A 90 7.81 -2.50 -5.49
C GLY A 90 7.97 -3.10 -4.09
N THR A 91 8.22 -2.25 -3.08
CA THR A 91 8.49 -2.62 -1.69
C THR A 91 7.84 -1.65 -0.73
#